data_AF-A0A2P5FCD2-F1
#
_entry.id   AF-A0A2P5FCD2-F1
#
_cell.length_a   1.000
_cell.length_b   1.000
_cell.length_c   1.000
_cell.angle_alpha   90.00
_cell.angle_beta   90.00
_cell.angle_gamma   90.00
#
_symmetry.space_group_name_H-M   'P 1'
#
loop_
_entity.id
_entity.type
_entity.pdbx_description
1 polymer ?
#
loop_
_entity_poly.entity_id
_entity_poly.type
_entity_poly.pdbx_seq_one_letter_code
_entity_poly.pdbx_strand_id
1 'polypeptide(L)'
;MNYFPDEVLEHVFDYVTSHRDRNAVSLVCKSWYRIERFSRQRVFIGNCYAISPARTIHRFPGLKSLTLKGKPHFADFNLVPHDWGGFLHPWIEALARSRVGLEELRLKRMVVLDESLELLSRSFLNFKSLVLVSCEGFTTDGLAAIAANCRHLRELDLQENEIDDRKGQWLSCFADNCTSLVSLNFACLKGEINLAALERLVSRSPDLKVLRLNRAVPLDTLQKILMKAPQIVDLGTGSYVHDPHSETYSKLKTTILKCTSIRSLSGFLEVTPRCLGAFYPVCANLTSLNLSYAPDIHGSDLVKLIRHCVKLQRLWILDCIGDKGLEVVASTCKELQELRVFPSDPFGIGHAAVTEEGLVYISMGCPKLHSLLYFCQQMTNAALITVAKNCPNFIRFRLCILDPTKPDPVTGQPLDEGFGAIVQACKNLRRLSLSGLLTDQVFLYIGMYAEQLEMLSIAFAGDSDKGMLYVLNGCKKLRKLEIRDSPFGDVALLTDVGKYETMRSLWMSSCEVTLGGCKTVAEKMPSLNVEIINENDQTEFCLDHDQKVEKMYLYRTMVGPRDDAPDFVWTL
;
A
#
# COMPACT_ATOMS: atom_id res chain seq x y z
N MET A 1 -17.31 30.35 34.25
CA MET A 1 -16.26 29.71 33.42
C MET A 1 -16.28 30.41 32.08
N ASN A 2 -15.17 30.99 31.66
CA ASN A 2 -15.06 31.63 30.35
C ASN A 2 -14.98 30.53 29.29
N TYR A 3 -16.12 30.19 28.68
CA TYR A 3 -16.15 29.33 27.51
C TYR A 3 -15.85 30.19 26.27
N PHE A 4 -14.97 29.70 25.40
CA PHE A 4 -14.87 30.25 24.06
C PHE A 4 -16.18 30.01 23.30
N PRO A 5 -16.62 30.93 22.44
CA PRO A 5 -17.71 30.69 21.50
C PRO A 5 -17.45 29.45 20.62
N ASP A 6 -18.51 28.78 20.18
CA ASP A 6 -18.41 27.56 19.36
C ASP A 6 -17.59 27.81 18.07
N GLU A 7 -17.71 29.01 17.49
CA GLU A 7 -16.99 29.42 16.27
C GLU A 7 -15.47 29.52 16.50
N VAL A 8 -15.06 29.94 17.70
CA VAL A 8 -13.64 30.02 18.06
C VAL A 8 -13.07 28.61 18.23
N LEU A 9 -13.81 27.70 18.86
CA LEU A 9 -13.39 26.30 19.00
C LEU A 9 -13.34 25.59 17.64
N GLU A 10 -14.32 25.83 16.77
CA GLU A 10 -14.30 25.34 15.39
C GLU A 10 -13.03 25.79 14.66
N HIS A 11 -12.71 27.08 14.73
CA HIS A 11 -11.50 27.62 14.12
C HIS A 11 -10.21 27.03 14.71
N VAL A 12 -10.16 26.80 16.02
CA VAL A 12 -9.02 26.08 16.65
C VAL A 12 -8.91 24.66 16.09
N PHE A 13 -10.04 23.97 15.89
CA PHE A 13 -10.05 22.60 15.40
C PHE A 13 -9.62 22.46 13.93
N ASP A 14 -9.67 23.53 13.13
CA ASP A 14 -9.13 23.56 11.76
C ASP A 14 -7.62 23.34 11.72
N TYR A 15 -6.90 23.76 12.78
CA TYR A 15 -5.47 23.53 12.92
C TYR A 15 -5.11 22.14 13.46
N VAL A 16 -6.10 21.37 13.93
CA VAL A 16 -5.90 20.00 14.43
C VAL A 16 -6.07 19.01 13.28
N THR A 17 -4.99 18.77 12.54
CA THR A 17 -5.03 17.96 11.29
C THR A 17 -4.95 16.45 11.52
N SER A 18 -4.43 16.01 12.67
CA SER A 18 -4.27 14.59 13.01
C SER A 18 -5.60 13.95 13.42
N HIS A 19 -5.96 12.83 12.80
CA HIS A 19 -7.15 12.06 13.19
C HIS A 19 -7.08 11.57 14.65
N ARG A 20 -5.88 11.27 15.17
CA ARG A 20 -5.69 10.84 16.57
C ARG A 20 -6.03 11.98 17.53
N ASP A 21 -5.58 13.19 17.22
CA ASP A 21 -5.78 14.36 18.07
C ASP A 21 -7.24 14.84 17.99
N ARG A 22 -7.85 14.83 16.79
CA ARG A 22 -9.29 15.08 16.64
C ARG A 22 -10.14 14.09 17.45
N ASN A 23 -9.73 12.83 17.53
CA ASN A 23 -10.41 11.85 18.39
C ASN A 23 -10.26 12.20 19.88
N ALA A 24 -9.07 12.59 20.33
CA ALA A 24 -8.84 13.01 21.72
C ALA A 24 -9.67 14.27 22.07
N VAL A 25 -9.68 15.28 21.18
CA VAL A 25 -10.51 16.49 21.30
C VAL A 25 -11.98 16.15 21.48
N SER A 26 -12.50 15.18 20.70
CA SER A 26 -13.91 14.78 20.80
C SER A 26 -14.30 14.17 22.15
N LEU A 27 -13.34 13.77 22.98
CA LEU A 27 -13.57 13.11 24.28
C LEU A 27 -13.40 14.05 25.48
N VAL A 28 -13.04 15.32 25.27
CA VAL A 28 -12.82 16.28 26.38
C VAL A 28 -14.12 16.60 27.12
N CYS A 29 -15.18 16.95 26.39
CA CYS A 29 -16.51 17.20 26.96
C CYS A 29 -17.60 17.10 25.88
N LYS A 30 -18.88 17.13 26.28
CA LYS A 30 -20.02 17.05 25.34
C LYS A 30 -20.08 18.22 24.34
N SER A 31 -19.66 19.42 24.74
CA SER A 31 -19.58 20.59 23.85
C SER A 31 -18.52 20.37 22.77
N TRP A 32 -17.30 19.97 23.14
CA TRP A 32 -16.23 19.67 22.20
C TRP A 32 -16.58 18.51 21.28
N TYR A 33 -17.20 17.45 21.81
CA TYR A 33 -17.75 16.36 21.00
C TYR A 33 -18.69 16.87 19.90
N ARG A 34 -19.61 17.79 20.24
CA ARG A 34 -20.55 18.39 19.29
C ARG A 34 -19.85 19.23 18.24
N ILE A 35 -18.96 20.14 18.63
CA ILE A 35 -18.27 21.04 17.70
C ILE A 35 -17.32 20.26 16.79
N GLU A 36 -16.58 19.29 17.35
CA GLU A 36 -15.63 18.45 16.62
C GLU A 36 -16.34 17.63 15.54
N ARG A 37 -17.51 17.05 15.85
CA ARG A 37 -18.20 16.21 14.87
C ARG A 37 -18.76 17.00 13.68
N PHE A 38 -19.16 18.27 13.87
CA PHE A 38 -19.64 19.14 12.79
C PHE A 38 -18.50 19.71 11.94
N SER A 39 -17.38 20.05 12.59
CA SER A 39 -16.19 20.59 11.91
C SER A 39 -15.31 19.52 11.24
N ARG A 40 -15.53 18.22 11.50
CA ARG A 40 -14.69 17.17 10.92
C ARG A 40 -15.00 16.95 9.44
N GLN A 41 -14.07 17.37 8.59
CA GLN A 41 -14.19 17.20 7.14
C GLN A 41 -13.50 15.95 6.59
N ARG A 42 -12.56 15.34 7.33
CA ARG A 42 -11.77 14.18 6.86
C ARG A 42 -11.93 12.98 7.77
N VAL A 43 -12.32 11.84 7.21
CA VAL A 43 -12.56 10.60 7.93
C VAL A 43 -11.76 9.45 7.31
N PHE A 44 -11.05 8.70 8.15
CA PHE A 44 -10.31 7.51 7.79
C PHE A 44 -10.96 6.27 8.42
N ILE A 45 -11.40 5.34 7.59
CA ILE A 45 -11.97 4.05 8.01
C ILE A 45 -11.05 2.95 7.48
N GLY A 46 -10.33 2.33 8.42
CA GLY A 46 -9.28 1.36 8.10
C GLY A 46 -9.78 -0.06 7.82
N ASN A 47 -11.07 -0.31 8.01
CA ASN A 47 -11.81 -1.53 7.69
C ASN A 47 -13.27 -1.10 7.42
N CYS A 48 -13.76 -1.27 6.20
CA CYS A 48 -15.11 -0.84 5.79
C CYS A 48 -16.23 -1.55 6.54
N TYR A 49 -15.98 -2.74 7.11
CA TYR A 49 -16.96 -3.49 7.90
C TYR A 49 -16.94 -3.15 9.39
N ALA A 50 -16.05 -2.26 9.85
CA ALA A 50 -16.00 -1.87 11.25
C ALA A 50 -17.09 -0.87 11.67
N ILE A 51 -17.71 -0.18 10.70
CA ILE A 51 -18.75 0.83 10.93
C ILE A 51 -19.60 1.02 9.68
N SER A 52 -20.91 1.23 9.84
CA SER A 52 -21.80 1.46 8.71
C SER A 52 -21.67 2.88 8.12
N PRO A 53 -22.03 3.06 6.83
CA PRO A 53 -22.11 4.37 6.21
C PRO A 53 -23.04 5.31 6.99
N ALA A 54 -24.23 4.86 7.37
CA ALA A 54 -25.23 5.65 8.09
C ALA A 54 -24.70 6.19 9.43
N ARG A 55 -24.01 5.36 10.22
CA ARG A 55 -23.42 5.77 11.50
C ARG A 55 -22.29 6.78 11.31
N THR A 56 -21.51 6.62 10.24
CA THR A 56 -20.43 7.55 9.88
C THR A 56 -20.98 8.92 9.50
N ILE A 57 -21.98 8.96 8.61
CA ILE A 57 -22.62 10.20 8.15
C ILE A 57 -23.34 10.89 9.31
N HIS A 58 -24.07 10.13 10.12
CA HIS A 58 -24.72 10.67 11.31
C HIS A 58 -23.68 11.30 12.24
N ARG A 59 -22.54 10.66 12.47
CA ARG A 59 -21.50 11.24 13.33
C ARG A 59 -20.90 12.50 12.68
N PHE A 60 -20.50 12.44 11.41
CA PHE A 60 -19.73 13.48 10.73
C PHE A 60 -20.49 14.05 9.52
N PRO A 61 -21.48 14.93 9.74
CA PRO A 61 -22.29 15.48 8.65
C PRO A 61 -21.52 16.44 7.73
N GLY A 62 -20.43 17.05 8.21
CA GLY A 62 -19.55 17.93 7.44
C GLY A 62 -18.48 17.21 6.60
N LEU A 63 -18.61 15.90 6.40
CA LEU A 63 -17.64 15.07 5.69
C LEU A 63 -17.41 15.56 4.24
N LYS A 64 -16.13 15.73 3.88
CA LYS A 64 -15.68 16.09 2.53
C LYS A 64 -14.66 15.11 1.95
N SER A 65 -13.87 14.46 2.81
CA SER A 65 -12.81 13.52 2.38
C SER A 65 -12.94 12.21 3.13
N LEU A 66 -13.14 11.13 2.39
CA LEU A 66 -13.31 9.80 2.94
C LEU A 66 -12.19 8.88 2.44
N THR A 67 -11.51 8.21 3.37
CA THR A 67 -10.61 7.09 3.05
C THR A 67 -11.20 5.78 3.57
N LEU A 68 -11.42 4.82 2.68
CA LEU A 68 -11.93 3.48 3.02
C LEU A 68 -10.89 2.41 2.66
N LYS A 69 -10.84 1.35 3.47
CA LYS A 69 -10.07 0.13 3.15
C LYS A 69 -10.96 -1.09 3.32
N GLY A 70 -10.94 -2.00 2.35
CA GLY A 70 -11.72 -3.23 2.34
C GLY A 70 -10.88 -4.43 2.73
N LYS A 71 -10.54 -5.25 1.74
CA LYS A 71 -9.85 -6.54 1.94
C LYS A 71 -8.56 -6.42 2.77
N PRO A 72 -8.22 -7.44 3.59
CA PRO A 72 -6.99 -7.44 4.39
C PRO A 72 -5.74 -7.45 3.50
N HIS A 73 -4.56 -7.30 4.10
CA HIS A 73 -3.32 -7.16 3.33
C HIS A 73 -2.91 -8.40 2.55
N PHE A 74 -3.31 -9.58 3.01
CA PHE A 74 -3.05 -10.83 2.32
C PHE A 74 -3.85 -11.04 1.03
N ALA A 75 -4.80 -10.15 0.71
CA ALA A 75 -5.41 -10.10 -0.62
C ALA A 75 -4.37 -9.83 -1.72
N ASP A 76 -3.29 -9.08 -1.43
CA ASP A 76 -2.20 -8.82 -2.39
C ASP A 76 -1.41 -10.10 -2.75
N PHE A 77 -1.64 -11.21 -2.03
CA PHE A 77 -0.99 -12.52 -2.24
C PHE A 77 -2.00 -13.59 -2.66
N ASN A 78 -3.17 -13.21 -3.17
CA ASN A 78 -4.25 -14.11 -3.59
C ASN A 78 -4.72 -15.07 -2.49
N LEU A 79 -4.63 -14.65 -1.21
CA LEU A 79 -5.12 -15.44 -0.07
C LEU A 79 -6.54 -15.05 0.36
N VAL A 80 -7.12 -14.04 -0.28
CA VAL A 80 -8.50 -13.62 -0.05
C VAL A 80 -9.26 -13.87 -1.35
N PRO A 81 -10.36 -14.65 -1.33
CA PRO A 81 -11.19 -14.86 -2.51
C PRO A 81 -11.62 -13.54 -3.17
N HIS A 82 -11.77 -13.55 -4.50
CA HIS A 82 -12.19 -12.36 -5.25
C HIS A 82 -13.53 -11.82 -4.74
N ASP A 83 -14.52 -12.71 -4.54
CA ASP A 83 -15.87 -12.32 -4.11
C ASP A 83 -16.04 -12.18 -2.58
N TRP A 84 -14.95 -12.17 -1.80
CA TRP A 84 -15.04 -12.10 -0.33
C TRP A 84 -15.85 -10.89 0.17
N GLY A 85 -15.69 -9.73 -0.49
CA GLY A 85 -16.38 -8.49 -0.13
C GLY A 85 -15.51 -7.24 -0.28
N GLY A 86 -15.91 -6.18 0.41
CA GLY A 86 -15.31 -4.84 0.35
C GLY A 86 -16.03 -3.90 -0.64
N PHE A 87 -17.35 -4.04 -0.79
CA PHE A 87 -18.12 -3.29 -1.78
C PHE A 87 -18.23 -1.80 -1.46
N LEU A 88 -17.92 -0.96 -2.45
CA LEU A 88 -18.05 0.49 -2.36
C LEU A 88 -19.51 0.96 -2.43
N HIS A 89 -20.36 0.27 -3.20
CA HIS A 89 -21.69 0.78 -3.59
C HIS A 89 -22.55 1.27 -2.40
N PRO A 90 -22.68 0.52 -1.28
CA PRO A 90 -23.48 0.96 -0.14
C PRO A 90 -22.99 2.26 0.50
N TRP A 91 -21.68 2.54 0.43
CA TRP A 91 -21.11 3.78 0.92
C TRP A 91 -21.51 4.96 0.06
N ILE A 92 -21.38 4.83 -1.26
CA ILE A 92 -21.72 5.91 -2.20
C ILE A 92 -23.21 6.19 -2.17
N GLU A 93 -24.04 5.16 -2.13
CA GLU A 93 -25.48 5.30 -2.03
C GLU A 93 -25.89 6.07 -0.77
N ALA A 94 -25.36 5.71 0.40
CA ALA A 94 -25.67 6.39 1.65
C ALA A 94 -25.20 7.86 1.65
N LEU A 95 -24.00 8.14 1.11
CA LEU A 95 -23.44 9.49 1.01
C LEU A 95 -24.27 10.36 0.05
N ALA A 96 -24.69 9.80 -1.09
CA ALA A 96 -25.51 10.48 -2.07
C ALA A 96 -26.92 10.79 -1.52
N ARG A 97 -27.58 9.79 -0.92
CA ARG A 97 -28.90 9.95 -0.28
C ARG A 97 -28.89 11.01 0.82
N SER A 98 -27.80 11.08 1.57
CA SER A 98 -27.61 12.06 2.65
C SER A 98 -27.11 13.43 2.18
N ARG A 99 -26.92 13.62 0.86
CA ARG A 99 -26.43 14.87 0.24
C ARG A 99 -25.12 15.38 0.85
N VAL A 100 -24.21 14.46 1.18
CA VAL A 100 -22.89 14.82 1.71
C VAL A 100 -22.10 15.58 0.65
N GLY A 101 -21.44 16.67 1.03
CA GLY A 101 -20.59 17.47 0.14
C GLY A 101 -19.22 16.83 -0.10
N LEU A 102 -19.19 15.58 -0.57
CA LEU A 102 -17.96 14.83 -0.78
C LEU A 102 -17.10 15.47 -1.89
N GLU A 103 -15.83 15.72 -1.58
CA GLU A 103 -14.83 16.29 -2.49
C GLU A 103 -13.72 15.28 -2.80
N GLU A 104 -13.42 14.35 -1.89
CA GLU A 104 -12.31 13.40 -2.04
C GLU A 104 -12.71 11.99 -1.59
N LEU A 105 -12.34 10.99 -2.38
CA LEU A 105 -12.51 9.58 -2.07
C LEU A 105 -11.21 8.81 -2.33
N ARG A 106 -10.67 8.18 -1.29
CA ARG A 106 -9.51 7.30 -1.39
C ARG A 106 -9.89 5.88 -0.97
N LEU A 107 -9.75 4.94 -1.88
CA LEU A 107 -10.11 3.55 -1.68
C LEU A 107 -8.86 2.68 -1.74
N LYS A 108 -8.81 1.67 -0.88
CA LYS A 108 -7.80 0.63 -0.96
C LYS A 108 -8.42 -0.75 -0.81
N ARG A 109 -8.21 -1.64 -1.78
CA ARG A 109 -8.75 -3.01 -1.77
C ARG A 109 -10.25 -3.05 -1.55
N MET A 110 -10.95 -2.27 -2.35
CA MET A 110 -12.41 -2.24 -2.40
C MET A 110 -12.84 -2.82 -3.75
N VAL A 111 -14.03 -3.42 -3.76
CA VAL A 111 -14.75 -3.74 -4.99
C VAL A 111 -15.52 -2.49 -5.41
N VAL A 112 -15.20 -1.97 -6.58
CA VAL A 112 -15.75 -0.75 -7.15
C VAL A 112 -16.43 -1.13 -8.45
N LEU A 113 -17.72 -0.84 -8.59
CA LEU A 113 -18.48 -1.14 -9.82
C LEU A 113 -18.68 0.14 -10.65
N ASP A 114 -18.91 0.00 -11.95
CA ASP A 114 -19.15 1.14 -12.85
C ASP A 114 -20.37 1.96 -12.41
N GLU A 115 -21.42 1.31 -11.92
CA GLU A 115 -22.62 1.97 -11.38
C GLU A 115 -22.29 2.81 -10.14
N SER A 116 -21.30 2.38 -9.35
CA SER A 116 -20.83 3.13 -8.19
C SER A 116 -20.07 4.39 -8.61
N LEU A 117 -19.24 4.30 -9.65
CA LEU A 117 -18.52 5.45 -10.21
C LEU A 117 -19.48 6.42 -10.91
N GLU A 118 -20.47 5.91 -11.63
CA GLU A 118 -21.51 6.72 -12.24
C GLU A 118 -22.33 7.48 -11.20
N LEU A 119 -22.81 6.78 -10.16
CA LEU A 119 -23.56 7.39 -9.06
C LEU A 119 -22.71 8.46 -8.35
N LEU A 120 -21.44 8.17 -8.07
CA LEU A 120 -20.50 9.12 -7.50
C LEU A 120 -20.39 10.37 -8.39
N SER A 121 -20.16 10.18 -9.69
CA SER A 121 -19.94 11.25 -10.66
C SER A 121 -21.12 12.22 -10.78
N ARG A 122 -22.34 11.72 -10.62
CA ARG A 122 -23.59 12.51 -10.72
C ARG A 122 -23.99 13.14 -9.38
N SER A 123 -23.67 12.49 -8.26
CA SER A 123 -24.10 12.92 -6.92
C SER A 123 -23.24 14.03 -6.34
N PHE A 124 -21.94 14.06 -6.68
CA PHE A 124 -20.97 14.97 -6.05
C PHE A 124 -20.38 15.96 -7.06
N LEU A 125 -21.10 17.05 -7.33
CA LEU A 125 -20.71 18.03 -8.36
C LEU A 125 -19.38 18.76 -8.07
N ASN A 126 -19.00 18.86 -6.79
CA ASN A 126 -17.75 19.50 -6.33
C ASN A 126 -16.61 18.50 -6.13
N PHE A 127 -16.72 17.30 -6.70
CA PHE A 127 -15.75 16.23 -6.50
C PHE A 127 -14.40 16.53 -7.18
N LYS A 128 -13.30 16.30 -6.46
CA LYS A 128 -11.94 16.76 -6.79
C LYS A 128 -10.91 15.64 -6.85
N SER A 129 -11.01 14.59 -6.04
CA SER A 129 -9.94 13.58 -5.93
C SER A 129 -10.52 12.17 -5.83
N LEU A 130 -10.17 11.32 -6.80
CA LEU A 130 -10.40 9.89 -6.76
C LEU A 130 -9.07 9.16 -6.77
N VAL A 131 -8.80 8.39 -5.71
CA VAL A 131 -7.63 7.51 -5.63
C VAL A 131 -8.08 6.09 -5.37
N LEU A 132 -7.76 5.20 -6.30
CA LEU A 132 -8.06 3.78 -6.24
C LEU A 132 -6.74 3.02 -6.16
N VAL A 133 -6.52 2.32 -5.04
CA VAL A 133 -5.30 1.53 -4.80
C VAL A 133 -5.66 0.06 -4.64
N SER A 134 -5.21 -0.79 -5.57
CA SER A 134 -5.48 -2.23 -5.53
C SER A 134 -6.97 -2.55 -5.41
N CYS A 135 -7.81 -1.80 -6.14
CA CYS A 135 -9.25 -2.01 -6.26
C CYS A 135 -9.56 -2.79 -7.54
N GLU A 136 -10.73 -3.41 -7.58
CA GLU A 136 -11.21 -4.29 -8.66
C GLU A 136 -12.69 -4.06 -8.95
N GLY A 137 -13.21 -4.63 -10.05
CA GLY A 137 -14.65 -4.68 -10.37
C GLY A 137 -15.19 -3.59 -11.29
N PHE A 138 -14.35 -2.65 -11.75
CA PHE A 138 -14.75 -1.55 -12.62
C PHE A 138 -14.03 -1.60 -13.96
N THR A 139 -14.58 -0.87 -14.93
CA THR A 139 -14.07 -0.81 -16.29
C THR A 139 -13.74 0.63 -16.69
N THR A 140 -13.25 0.80 -17.92
CA THR A 140 -13.08 2.15 -18.49
C THR A 140 -14.38 2.92 -18.66
N ASP A 141 -15.56 2.27 -18.67
CA ASP A 141 -16.86 2.95 -18.78
C ASP A 141 -17.17 3.74 -17.49
N GLY A 142 -16.89 3.17 -16.30
CA GLY A 142 -16.98 3.90 -15.04
C GLY A 142 -16.01 5.09 -14.98
N LEU A 143 -14.79 4.94 -15.52
CA LEU A 143 -13.84 6.05 -15.64
C LEU A 143 -14.33 7.15 -16.60
N ALA A 144 -15.00 6.77 -17.69
CA ALA A 144 -15.60 7.71 -18.63
C ALA A 144 -16.70 8.55 -17.94
N ALA A 145 -17.50 7.94 -17.06
CA ALA A 145 -18.51 8.66 -16.27
C ALA A 145 -17.87 9.69 -15.33
N ILE A 146 -16.76 9.35 -14.66
CA ILE A 146 -15.98 10.29 -13.84
C ILE A 146 -15.48 11.45 -14.71
N ALA A 147 -14.81 11.15 -15.83
CA ALA A 147 -14.23 12.16 -16.72
C ALA A 147 -15.29 13.12 -17.32
N ALA A 148 -16.49 12.61 -17.64
CA ALA A 148 -17.58 13.40 -18.20
C ALA A 148 -18.23 14.35 -17.18
N ASN A 149 -18.44 13.88 -15.95
CA ASN A 149 -19.29 14.59 -14.97
C ASN A 149 -18.50 15.37 -13.91
N CYS A 150 -17.30 14.92 -13.53
CA CYS A 150 -16.50 15.56 -12.47
C CYS A 150 -15.68 16.75 -13.00
N ARG A 151 -16.34 17.89 -13.23
CA ARG A 151 -15.73 19.08 -13.86
C ARG A 151 -14.64 19.77 -13.04
N HIS A 152 -14.56 19.50 -11.75
CA HIS A 152 -13.57 20.05 -10.82
C HIS A 152 -12.49 19.04 -10.42
N LEU A 153 -12.38 17.93 -11.16
CA LEU A 153 -11.42 16.88 -10.86
C LEU A 153 -9.98 17.41 -10.92
N ARG A 154 -9.25 17.17 -9.85
CA ARG A 154 -7.83 17.53 -9.66
C ARG A 154 -6.94 16.31 -9.61
N GLU A 155 -7.43 15.18 -9.12
CA GLU A 155 -6.65 13.95 -8.97
C GLU A 155 -7.48 12.76 -9.43
N LEU A 156 -6.95 12.03 -10.41
CA LEU A 156 -7.38 10.69 -10.76
C LEU A 156 -6.16 9.78 -10.70
N ASP A 157 -6.10 8.96 -9.67
CA ASP A 157 -4.93 8.13 -9.38
C ASP A 157 -5.31 6.65 -9.28
N LEU A 158 -4.94 5.89 -10.31
CA LEU A 158 -5.18 4.46 -10.44
C LEU A 158 -3.87 3.71 -10.14
N GLN A 159 -3.71 3.23 -8.91
CA GLN A 159 -2.53 2.49 -8.46
C GLN A 159 -2.84 1.00 -8.35
N GLU A 160 -2.12 0.16 -9.10
CA GLU A 160 -2.14 -1.30 -8.91
C GLU A 160 -3.57 -1.91 -9.00
N ASN A 161 -4.47 -1.30 -9.78
CA ASN A 161 -5.85 -1.79 -9.94
C ASN A 161 -5.95 -2.82 -11.08
N GLU A 162 -6.91 -3.72 -10.94
CA GLU A 162 -7.36 -4.61 -12.02
C GLU A 162 -8.57 -3.97 -12.71
N ILE A 163 -8.39 -3.55 -13.97
CA ILE A 163 -9.40 -2.80 -14.72
C ILE A 163 -9.62 -3.51 -16.07
N ASP A 164 -10.87 -3.82 -16.38
CA ASP A 164 -11.29 -4.30 -17.69
C ASP A 164 -11.35 -3.12 -18.67
N ASP A 165 -10.46 -3.13 -19.67
CA ASP A 165 -10.33 -2.05 -20.66
C ASP A 165 -11.14 -2.38 -21.91
N ARG A 166 -12.27 -1.70 -22.07
CA ARG A 166 -13.22 -2.02 -23.14
C ARG A 166 -13.06 -1.15 -24.38
N LYS A 167 -12.60 0.10 -24.23
CA LYS A 167 -12.73 1.10 -25.31
C LYS A 167 -11.64 2.15 -25.41
N GLY A 168 -10.70 2.31 -24.46
CA GLY A 168 -9.62 3.31 -24.57
C GLY A 168 -10.01 4.80 -24.72
N GLN A 169 -11.31 5.11 -24.79
CA GLN A 169 -11.85 6.45 -25.11
C GLN A 169 -12.19 7.28 -23.87
N TRP A 170 -12.05 6.74 -22.66
CA TRP A 170 -12.47 7.43 -21.42
C TRP A 170 -11.78 8.80 -21.23
N LEU A 171 -10.53 8.96 -21.70
CA LEU A 171 -9.83 10.25 -21.71
C LEU A 171 -10.51 11.31 -22.60
N SER A 172 -11.19 10.88 -23.66
CA SER A 172 -11.94 11.78 -24.56
C SER A 172 -13.18 12.37 -23.89
N CYS A 173 -13.64 11.76 -22.79
CA CYS A 173 -14.83 12.22 -22.06
C CYS A 173 -14.55 13.44 -21.17
N PHE A 174 -13.29 13.82 -20.93
CA PHE A 174 -12.98 15.06 -20.23
C PHE A 174 -13.48 16.26 -21.02
N ALA A 175 -14.41 17.01 -20.42
CA ALA A 175 -14.94 18.24 -21.00
C ALA A 175 -13.84 19.25 -21.33
N ASP A 176 -14.03 20.04 -22.39
CA ASP A 176 -13.00 20.98 -22.87
C ASP A 176 -12.67 22.11 -21.89
N ASN A 177 -13.58 22.40 -20.96
CA ASN A 177 -13.38 23.34 -19.87
C ASN A 177 -12.71 22.71 -18.62
N CYS A 178 -12.39 21.41 -18.64
CA CYS A 178 -11.68 20.76 -17.55
C CYS A 178 -10.18 21.13 -17.61
N THR A 179 -9.79 22.05 -16.74
CA THR A 179 -8.43 22.63 -16.64
C THR A 179 -7.81 22.46 -15.25
N SER A 180 -8.51 21.81 -14.32
CA SER A 180 -8.14 21.72 -12.89
C SER A 180 -7.21 20.57 -12.53
N LEU A 181 -6.78 19.76 -13.50
CA LEU A 181 -6.07 18.51 -13.26
C LEU A 181 -4.66 18.77 -12.72
N VAL A 182 -4.36 18.18 -11.57
CA VAL A 182 -3.07 18.26 -10.85
C VAL A 182 -2.33 16.91 -10.88
N SER A 183 -3.07 15.81 -10.84
CA SER A 183 -2.52 14.45 -10.83
C SER A 183 -3.34 13.53 -11.73
N LEU A 184 -2.65 12.86 -12.64
CA LEU A 184 -3.21 11.85 -13.52
C LEU A 184 -2.28 10.63 -13.53
N ASN A 185 -2.73 9.54 -12.92
CA ASN A 185 -2.04 8.26 -12.97
C ASN A 185 -3.01 7.18 -13.49
N PHE A 186 -2.66 6.64 -14.65
CA PHE A 186 -3.37 5.53 -15.27
C PHE A 186 -2.39 4.44 -15.72
N ALA A 187 -1.21 4.37 -15.09
CA ALA A 187 -0.14 3.46 -15.49
C ALA A 187 -0.54 1.98 -15.45
N CYS A 188 -1.55 1.60 -14.66
CA CYS A 188 -2.06 0.24 -14.58
C CYS A 188 -2.94 -0.18 -15.78
N LEU A 189 -3.44 0.77 -16.59
CA LEU A 189 -4.28 0.45 -17.75
C LEU A 189 -3.47 -0.19 -18.87
N LYS A 190 -3.95 -1.29 -19.45
CA LYS A 190 -3.20 -2.01 -20.50
C LYS A 190 -3.62 -1.66 -21.92
N GLY A 191 -4.84 -1.16 -22.14
CA GLY A 191 -5.36 -0.91 -23.48
C GLY A 191 -4.85 0.39 -24.11
N GLU A 192 -5.20 0.54 -25.39
CA GLU A 192 -4.92 1.73 -26.16
C GLU A 192 -5.62 2.96 -25.58
N ILE A 193 -5.04 4.13 -25.80
CA ILE A 193 -5.64 5.39 -25.39
C ILE A 193 -5.72 6.37 -26.55
N ASN A 194 -6.67 7.29 -26.50
CA ASN A 194 -6.71 8.41 -27.44
C ASN A 194 -5.59 9.42 -27.15
N LEU A 195 -4.46 9.27 -27.85
CA LEU A 195 -3.26 10.11 -27.67
C LEU A 195 -3.54 11.60 -27.92
N ALA A 196 -4.38 11.93 -28.90
CA ALA A 196 -4.77 13.31 -29.19
C ALA A 196 -5.61 13.92 -28.06
N ALA A 197 -6.48 13.13 -27.42
CA ALA A 197 -7.22 13.56 -26.24
C ALA A 197 -6.28 13.78 -25.05
N LEU A 198 -5.33 12.87 -24.81
CA LEU A 198 -4.32 13.03 -23.75
C LEU A 198 -3.50 14.31 -23.95
N GLU A 199 -2.98 14.54 -25.16
CA GLU A 199 -2.21 15.74 -25.46
C GLU A 199 -3.00 17.03 -25.23
N ARG A 200 -4.27 17.07 -25.64
CA ARG A 200 -5.16 18.23 -25.39
C ARG A 200 -5.41 18.41 -23.89
N LEU A 201 -5.69 17.34 -23.17
CA LEU A 201 -5.94 17.37 -21.73
C LEU A 201 -4.74 17.91 -20.96
N VAL A 202 -3.53 17.42 -21.26
CA VAL A 202 -2.30 17.92 -20.66
C VAL A 202 -2.08 19.40 -21.01
N SER A 203 -2.28 19.78 -22.28
CA SER A 203 -2.04 21.16 -22.73
C SER A 203 -2.91 22.21 -22.03
N ARG A 204 -4.13 21.82 -21.63
CA ARG A 204 -5.07 22.71 -20.94
C ARG A 204 -5.03 22.59 -19.41
N SER A 205 -4.10 21.80 -18.86
CA SER A 205 -3.95 21.56 -17.42
C SER A 205 -2.64 22.19 -16.90
N PRO A 206 -2.61 23.52 -16.67
CA PRO A 206 -1.38 24.22 -16.28
C PRO A 206 -0.85 23.79 -14.90
N ASP A 207 -1.74 23.32 -14.01
CA ASP A 207 -1.40 22.89 -12.66
C ASP A 207 -0.97 21.42 -12.56
N LEU A 208 -0.89 20.69 -13.68
CA LEU A 208 -0.51 19.28 -13.70
C LEU A 208 0.92 19.07 -13.17
N LYS A 209 1.05 18.33 -12.06
CA LYS A 209 2.33 18.02 -11.40
C LYS A 209 2.68 16.53 -11.45
N VAL A 210 1.68 15.65 -11.48
CA VAL A 210 1.88 14.19 -11.51
C VAL A 210 1.27 13.65 -12.79
N LEU A 211 2.07 13.00 -13.62
CA LEU A 211 1.62 12.34 -14.83
C LEU A 211 2.29 10.97 -14.94
N ARG A 212 1.52 9.90 -14.77
CA ARG A 212 2.00 8.53 -14.92
C ARG A 212 1.24 7.83 -16.04
N LEU A 213 1.96 7.64 -17.14
CA LEU A 213 1.45 7.10 -18.39
C LEU A 213 1.44 5.58 -18.36
N ASN A 214 0.53 4.99 -19.12
CA ASN A 214 0.48 3.56 -19.33
C ASN A 214 1.43 3.09 -20.44
N ARG A 215 1.46 1.77 -20.65
CA ARG A 215 2.31 1.11 -21.65
C ARG A 215 2.05 1.60 -23.08
N ALA A 216 0.83 1.99 -23.41
CA ALA A 216 0.43 2.31 -24.78
C ALA A 216 0.94 3.67 -25.29
N VAL A 217 1.54 4.52 -24.44
CA VAL A 217 1.98 5.86 -24.86
C VAL A 217 3.38 5.81 -25.49
N PRO A 218 3.52 6.13 -26.79
CA PRO A 218 4.81 6.10 -27.47
C PRO A 218 5.69 7.32 -27.10
N LEU A 219 6.99 7.20 -27.40
CA LEU A 219 8.00 8.19 -27.02
C LEU A 219 7.81 9.57 -27.66
N ASP A 220 7.32 9.62 -28.90
CA ASP A 220 7.05 10.89 -29.58
C ASP A 220 5.92 11.66 -28.89
N THR A 221 4.90 10.94 -28.41
CA THR A 221 3.79 11.52 -27.64
C THR A 221 4.28 11.98 -26.27
N LEU A 222 5.12 11.20 -25.59
CA LEU A 222 5.78 11.62 -24.34
C LEU A 222 6.58 12.92 -24.55
N GLN A 223 7.35 13.02 -25.63
CA GLN A 223 8.11 14.22 -25.96
C GLN A 223 7.21 15.45 -26.16
N LYS A 224 6.10 15.31 -26.92
CA LYS A 224 5.12 16.39 -27.13
C LYS A 224 4.44 16.82 -25.82
N ILE A 225 4.08 15.85 -24.98
CA ILE A 225 3.51 16.07 -23.65
C ILE A 225 4.47 16.89 -22.78
N LEU A 226 5.73 16.49 -22.69
CA LEU A 226 6.73 17.18 -21.87
C LEU A 226 7.04 18.60 -22.37
N MET A 227 6.99 18.83 -23.68
CA MET A 227 7.08 20.19 -24.24
C MET A 227 5.93 21.09 -23.79
N LYS A 228 4.72 20.52 -23.64
CA LYS A 228 3.51 21.23 -23.20
C LYS A 228 3.41 21.36 -21.68
N ALA A 229 4.03 20.45 -20.93
CA ALA A 229 3.97 20.40 -19.46
C ALA A 229 5.36 20.29 -18.79
N PRO A 230 6.27 21.28 -18.96
CA PRO A 230 7.59 21.29 -18.33
C PRO A 230 7.56 21.40 -16.80
N GLN A 231 6.39 21.71 -16.22
CA GLN A 231 6.14 21.86 -14.79
C GLN A 231 5.92 20.53 -14.04
N ILE A 232 5.91 19.39 -14.74
CA ILE A 232 5.72 18.05 -14.15
C ILE A 232 6.84 17.77 -13.12
N VAL A 233 6.44 17.21 -11.98
CA VAL A 233 7.31 16.85 -10.86
C VAL A 233 7.46 15.34 -10.72
N ASP A 234 6.40 14.58 -10.97
CA ASP A 234 6.40 13.11 -10.94
C ASP A 234 5.96 12.57 -12.30
N LEU A 235 6.89 11.91 -12.99
CA LEU A 235 6.71 11.41 -14.34
C LEU A 235 6.81 9.88 -14.39
N GLY A 236 5.75 9.23 -14.86
CA GLY A 236 5.75 7.83 -15.28
C GLY A 236 5.79 7.74 -16.81
N THR A 237 6.84 7.14 -17.37
CA THR A 237 7.18 7.25 -18.81
C THR A 237 6.35 6.36 -19.75
N GLY A 238 5.61 5.38 -19.25
CA GLY A 238 5.00 4.33 -20.08
C GLY A 238 6.03 3.28 -20.56
N SER A 239 5.83 2.73 -21.77
CA SER A 239 6.81 1.89 -22.49
C SER A 239 7.46 2.68 -23.62
N TYR A 240 8.76 2.47 -23.85
CA TYR A 240 9.43 3.04 -25.01
C TYR A 240 10.55 2.12 -25.51
N VAL A 241 10.29 1.49 -26.66
CA VAL A 241 11.29 0.73 -27.43
C VAL A 241 11.65 1.55 -28.65
N HIS A 242 12.72 2.33 -28.57
CA HIS A 242 13.21 3.12 -29.71
C HIS A 242 14.71 2.91 -29.91
N ASP A 243 15.18 3.19 -31.13
CA ASP A 243 16.59 3.30 -31.45
C ASP A 243 17.18 4.55 -30.79
N PRO A 244 18.28 4.45 -30.01
CA PRO A 244 19.04 5.59 -29.50
C PRO A 244 19.53 6.58 -30.57
N HIS A 245 19.59 6.18 -31.84
CA HIS A 245 19.96 7.06 -32.95
C HIS A 245 18.75 7.73 -33.62
N SER A 246 17.53 7.45 -33.16
CA SER A 246 16.33 8.08 -33.70
C SER A 246 16.29 9.59 -33.40
N GLU A 247 15.76 10.36 -34.35
CA GLU A 247 15.52 11.79 -34.16
C GLU A 247 14.57 12.04 -32.97
N THR A 248 13.58 11.16 -32.77
CA THR A 248 12.65 11.19 -31.63
C THR A 248 13.36 11.11 -30.29
N TYR A 249 14.35 10.23 -30.15
CA TYR A 249 15.16 10.12 -28.93
C TYR A 249 15.97 11.41 -28.67
N SER A 250 16.58 11.97 -29.72
CA SER A 250 17.36 13.22 -29.62
C SER A 250 16.46 14.40 -29.22
N LYS A 251 15.25 14.48 -29.77
CA LYS A 251 14.23 15.45 -29.39
C LYS A 251 13.82 15.28 -27.93
N LEU A 252 13.54 14.06 -27.48
CA LEU A 252 13.19 13.77 -26.09
C LEU A 252 14.29 14.20 -25.12
N LYS A 253 15.54 13.83 -25.39
CA LYS A 253 16.69 14.20 -24.55
C LYS A 253 16.79 15.73 -24.40
N THR A 254 16.57 16.46 -25.50
CA THR A 254 16.54 17.92 -25.50
C THR A 254 15.35 18.49 -24.72
N THR A 255 14.19 17.85 -24.77
CA THR A 255 13.01 18.23 -24.00
C THR A 255 13.17 17.97 -22.50
N ILE A 256 13.73 16.82 -22.11
CA ILE A 256 13.97 16.46 -20.70
C ILE A 256 14.92 17.45 -20.03
N LEU A 257 15.93 17.95 -20.76
CA LEU A 257 16.82 19.00 -20.26
C LEU A 257 16.07 20.28 -19.81
N LYS A 258 14.92 20.57 -20.42
CA LYS A 258 14.07 21.72 -20.05
C LYS A 258 13.13 21.42 -18.88
N CYS A 259 12.91 20.14 -18.55
CA CYS A 259 12.02 19.69 -17.48
C CYS A 259 12.74 19.70 -16.11
N THR A 260 13.11 20.89 -15.64
CA THR A 260 13.90 21.06 -14.39
C THR A 260 13.10 20.79 -13.11
N SER A 261 11.78 20.62 -13.21
CA SER A 261 10.87 20.37 -12.08
C SER A 261 10.80 18.90 -11.66
N ILE A 262 11.27 17.96 -12.50
CA ILE A 262 11.15 16.52 -12.23
C ILE A 262 11.94 16.15 -10.96
N ARG A 263 11.28 15.47 -10.04
CA ARG A 263 11.83 14.93 -8.78
C ARG A 263 11.52 13.44 -8.58
N SER A 264 10.58 12.89 -9.34
CA SER A 264 10.19 11.49 -9.30
C SER A 264 10.08 10.91 -10.71
N LEU A 265 10.65 9.72 -10.90
CA LEU A 265 10.55 8.94 -12.14
C LEU A 265 10.04 7.52 -11.87
N SER A 266 9.15 7.04 -12.74
CA SER A 266 8.64 5.67 -12.73
C SER A 266 8.26 5.18 -14.14
N GLY A 267 7.69 3.98 -14.24
CA GLY A 267 7.25 3.39 -15.49
C GLY A 267 8.33 2.46 -16.02
N PHE A 268 9.02 2.86 -17.08
CA PHE A 268 10.06 2.06 -17.74
C PHE A 268 9.61 0.62 -18.05
N LEU A 269 8.34 0.45 -18.46
CA LEU A 269 7.68 -0.85 -18.57
C LEU A 269 8.37 -1.79 -19.55
N GLU A 270 8.83 -1.24 -20.68
CA GLU A 270 9.70 -1.91 -21.65
C GLU A 270 10.62 -0.84 -22.23
N VAL A 271 11.90 -0.93 -21.91
CA VAL A 271 12.87 0.12 -22.25
C VAL A 271 14.15 -0.51 -22.72
N THR A 272 14.57 -0.14 -23.93
CA THR A 272 15.93 -0.42 -24.38
C THR A 272 16.92 0.30 -23.45
N PRO A 273 17.86 -0.39 -22.77
CA PRO A 273 18.70 0.23 -21.75
C PRO A 273 19.50 1.45 -22.24
N ARG A 274 19.89 1.46 -23.52
CA ARG A 274 20.57 2.59 -24.17
C ARG A 274 19.75 3.88 -24.17
N CYS A 275 18.42 3.80 -24.07
CA CYS A 275 17.54 4.95 -24.06
C CYS A 275 17.36 5.59 -22.66
N LEU A 276 17.90 4.98 -21.59
CA LEU A 276 17.92 5.60 -20.25
C LEU A 276 18.76 6.89 -20.22
N GLY A 277 19.72 7.02 -21.14
CA GLY A 277 20.58 8.19 -21.25
C GLY A 277 19.84 9.51 -21.49
N ALA A 278 18.58 9.48 -21.95
CA ALA A 278 17.76 10.67 -22.08
C ALA A 278 17.38 11.29 -20.72
N PHE A 279 17.33 10.48 -19.65
CA PHE A 279 16.91 10.90 -18.31
C PHE A 279 18.08 11.25 -17.38
N TYR A 280 19.34 10.99 -17.78
CA TYR A 280 20.52 11.38 -17.00
C TYR A 280 20.53 12.85 -16.56
N PRO A 281 20.09 13.83 -17.38
CA PRO A 281 20.11 15.23 -16.98
C PRO A 281 19.23 15.57 -15.77
N VAL A 282 18.18 14.81 -15.49
CA VAL A 282 17.29 15.06 -14.34
C VAL A 282 17.67 14.25 -13.10
N CYS A 283 18.54 13.24 -13.24
CA CYS A 283 18.90 12.30 -12.17
C CYS A 283 19.48 12.98 -10.92
N ALA A 284 20.28 14.04 -11.09
CA ALA A 284 20.89 14.77 -9.98
C ALA A 284 19.88 15.45 -9.03
N ASN A 285 18.63 15.62 -9.46
CA ASN A 285 17.56 16.21 -8.65
C ASN A 285 16.49 15.19 -8.25
N LEU A 286 16.60 13.92 -8.66
CA LEU A 286 15.61 12.91 -8.29
C LEU A 286 15.67 12.61 -6.79
N THR A 287 14.49 12.58 -6.20
CA THR A 287 14.24 12.17 -4.81
C THR A 287 13.52 10.82 -4.76
N SER A 288 12.83 10.43 -5.83
CA SER A 288 12.15 9.14 -5.95
C SER A 288 12.43 8.52 -7.32
N LEU A 289 12.79 7.25 -7.33
CA LEU A 289 13.01 6.48 -8.55
C LEU A 289 12.38 5.10 -8.38
N ASN A 290 11.45 4.77 -9.27
CA ASN A 290 10.79 3.48 -9.30
C ASN A 290 11.09 2.74 -10.62
N LEU A 291 11.90 1.70 -10.51
CA LEU A 291 12.29 0.77 -11.58
C LEU A 291 11.74 -0.64 -11.33
N SER A 292 10.74 -0.79 -10.44
CA SER A 292 10.15 -2.10 -10.12
C SER A 292 9.41 -2.75 -11.29
N TYR A 293 9.15 -2.00 -12.36
CA TYR A 293 8.46 -2.48 -13.55
C TYR A 293 9.37 -2.55 -14.78
N ALA A 294 10.69 -2.53 -14.60
CA ALA A 294 11.67 -2.47 -15.68
C ALA A 294 12.53 -3.75 -15.77
N PRO A 295 11.95 -4.90 -16.12
CA PRO A 295 12.65 -6.20 -16.12
C PRO A 295 13.80 -6.26 -17.11
N ASP A 296 13.73 -5.51 -18.21
CA ASP A 296 14.73 -5.52 -19.29
C ASP A 296 15.97 -4.67 -18.99
N ILE A 297 16.00 -3.93 -17.87
CA ILE A 297 17.17 -3.13 -17.48
C ILE A 297 18.09 -3.96 -16.58
N HIS A 298 19.22 -4.38 -17.13
CA HIS A 298 20.22 -5.15 -16.39
C HIS A 298 21.07 -4.29 -15.42
N GLY A 299 21.70 -4.94 -14.44
CA GLY A 299 22.47 -4.30 -13.37
C GLY A 299 23.48 -3.24 -13.82
N SER A 300 24.20 -3.45 -14.92
CA SER A 300 25.19 -2.47 -15.40
C SER A 300 24.57 -1.14 -15.86
N ASP A 301 23.35 -1.16 -16.39
CA ASP A 301 22.65 0.04 -16.85
C ASP A 301 21.91 0.73 -15.69
N LEU A 302 21.38 -0.05 -14.74
CA LEU A 302 20.88 0.46 -13.47
C LEU A 302 21.96 1.23 -12.71
N VAL A 303 23.17 0.66 -12.63
CA VAL A 303 24.33 1.30 -11.98
C VAL A 303 24.70 2.63 -12.64
N LYS A 304 24.70 2.72 -13.98
CA LYS A 304 24.98 3.98 -14.69
C LYS A 304 23.97 5.07 -14.31
N LEU A 305 22.68 4.73 -14.27
CA LEU A 305 21.63 5.67 -13.88
C LEU A 305 21.80 6.11 -12.41
N ILE A 306 21.99 5.17 -11.49
CA ILE A 306 22.10 5.41 -10.04
C ILE A 306 23.27 6.33 -9.69
N ARG A 307 24.41 6.23 -10.40
CA ARG A 307 25.58 7.10 -10.19
C ARG A 307 25.27 8.59 -10.30
N HIS A 308 24.19 8.96 -10.98
CA HIS A 308 23.75 10.35 -11.10
C HIS A 308 22.71 10.77 -10.04
N CYS A 309 22.16 9.84 -9.25
CA CYS A 309 21.03 10.05 -8.34
C CYS A 309 21.47 10.38 -6.89
N VAL A 310 22.21 11.45 -6.70
CA VAL A 310 22.83 11.79 -5.39
C VAL A 310 21.84 12.28 -4.31
N LYS A 311 20.65 12.76 -4.69
CA LYS A 311 19.60 13.24 -3.76
C LYS A 311 18.49 12.22 -3.51
N LEU A 312 18.69 10.98 -3.93
CA LEU A 312 17.64 9.97 -3.93
C LEU A 312 17.25 9.59 -2.49
N GLN A 313 15.95 9.65 -2.21
CA GLN A 313 15.35 9.34 -0.91
C GLN A 313 14.52 8.05 -0.96
N ARG A 314 13.91 7.74 -2.12
CA ARG A 314 13.14 6.52 -2.35
C ARG A 314 13.64 5.80 -3.59
N LEU A 315 14.04 4.54 -3.44
CA LEU A 315 14.42 3.66 -4.54
C LEU A 315 13.60 2.39 -4.50
N TRP A 316 12.86 2.12 -5.57
CA TRP A 316 12.22 0.83 -5.82
C TRP A 316 12.89 0.21 -7.04
N ILE A 317 13.39 -1.01 -6.93
CA ILE A 317 14.24 -1.63 -7.94
C ILE A 317 14.06 -3.16 -7.94
N LEU A 318 14.40 -3.80 -9.05
CA LEU A 318 14.47 -5.25 -9.15
C LEU A 318 15.81 -5.77 -8.61
N ASP A 319 15.84 -7.01 -8.14
CA ASP A 319 17.02 -7.71 -7.62
C ASP A 319 18.13 -7.95 -8.67
N CYS A 320 17.83 -7.83 -9.96
CA CYS A 320 18.79 -7.89 -11.05
C CYS A 320 19.90 -6.81 -10.98
N ILE A 321 19.77 -5.83 -10.08
CA ILE A 321 20.86 -4.90 -9.72
C ILE A 321 22.06 -5.62 -9.08
N GLY A 322 21.82 -6.72 -8.36
CA GLY A 322 22.82 -7.47 -7.60
C GLY A 322 23.47 -6.68 -6.46
N ASP A 323 24.23 -7.40 -5.62
CA ASP A 323 24.88 -6.81 -4.43
C ASP A 323 25.89 -5.73 -4.79
N LYS A 324 26.64 -5.91 -5.89
CA LYS A 324 27.57 -4.88 -6.41
C LYS A 324 26.87 -3.63 -6.91
N GLY A 325 25.65 -3.74 -7.45
CA GLY A 325 24.88 -2.57 -7.78
C GLY A 325 24.32 -1.87 -6.53
N LEU A 326 23.93 -2.63 -5.49
CA LEU A 326 23.54 -2.08 -4.19
C LEU A 326 24.71 -1.40 -3.46
N GLU A 327 25.95 -1.88 -3.64
CA GLU A 327 27.17 -1.18 -3.18
C GLU A 327 27.32 0.21 -3.85
N VAL A 328 26.97 0.31 -5.14
CA VAL A 328 26.93 1.62 -5.83
C VAL A 328 25.81 2.51 -5.29
N VAL A 329 24.63 1.96 -5.01
CA VAL A 329 23.54 2.70 -4.36
C VAL A 329 24.01 3.24 -3.01
N ALA A 330 24.62 2.38 -2.20
CA ALA A 330 25.13 2.71 -0.87
C ALA A 330 26.19 3.83 -0.91
N SER A 331 27.09 3.80 -1.89
CA SER A 331 28.13 4.82 -2.05
C SER A 331 27.59 6.14 -2.63
N THR A 332 26.52 6.11 -3.42
CA THR A 332 25.99 7.30 -4.11
C THR A 332 24.84 7.99 -3.37
N CYS A 333 23.85 7.24 -2.88
CA CYS A 333 22.57 7.75 -2.39
C CYS A 333 22.55 7.91 -0.87
N LYS A 334 23.32 8.87 -0.33
CA LYS A 334 23.44 9.08 1.13
C LYS A 334 22.15 9.56 1.82
N GLU A 335 21.22 10.10 1.04
CA GLU A 335 19.92 10.60 1.48
C GLU A 335 18.82 9.53 1.46
N LEU A 336 19.15 8.27 1.15
CA LEU A 336 18.18 7.21 0.97
C LEU A 336 17.45 6.90 2.29
N GLN A 337 16.12 6.92 2.22
CA GLN A 337 15.19 6.74 3.34
C GLN A 337 14.31 5.49 3.18
N GLU A 338 13.96 5.17 1.94
CA GLU A 338 13.16 3.99 1.60
C GLU A 338 13.82 3.21 0.46
N LEU A 339 14.10 1.93 0.70
CA LEU A 339 14.55 0.97 -0.30
C LEU A 339 13.53 -0.16 -0.42
N ARG A 340 13.12 -0.46 -1.66
CA ARG A 340 12.40 -1.68 -2.00
C ARG A 340 13.14 -2.43 -3.09
N VAL A 341 13.55 -3.66 -2.81
CA VAL A 341 14.15 -4.57 -3.80
C VAL A 341 13.14 -5.69 -4.04
N PHE A 342 12.64 -5.80 -5.27
CA PHE A 342 11.64 -6.78 -5.69
C PHE A 342 12.30 -7.93 -6.49
N PRO A 343 11.73 -9.14 -6.45
CA PRO A 343 12.26 -10.24 -7.26
C PRO A 343 11.96 -9.98 -8.74
N SER A 344 12.98 -10.09 -9.60
CA SER A 344 12.81 -10.03 -11.07
C SER A 344 12.14 -11.29 -11.61
N ASP A 345 12.44 -12.44 -11.01
CA ASP A 345 11.78 -13.71 -11.28
C ASP A 345 11.48 -14.41 -9.94
N PRO A 346 10.25 -14.29 -9.40
CA PRO A 346 9.88 -14.90 -8.14
C PRO A 346 9.75 -16.44 -8.21
N PHE A 347 9.73 -17.04 -9.41
CA PHE A 347 9.52 -18.48 -9.60
C PHE A 347 10.68 -19.20 -10.30
N GLY A 348 11.63 -18.48 -10.89
CA GLY A 348 12.74 -19.05 -11.63
C GLY A 348 14.07 -19.09 -10.90
N ILE A 349 14.98 -19.88 -11.47
CA ILE A 349 16.38 -20.08 -11.04
C ILE A 349 17.25 -18.95 -11.64
N GLY A 350 16.85 -17.69 -11.41
CA GLY A 350 17.44 -16.51 -12.06
C GLY A 350 18.89 -16.23 -11.64
N HIS A 351 19.71 -15.83 -12.60
CA HIS A 351 21.18 -15.67 -12.50
C HIS A 351 21.70 -14.40 -11.80
N ALA A 352 20.82 -13.48 -11.35
CA ALA A 352 21.22 -12.24 -10.70
C ALA A 352 20.28 -11.92 -9.52
N ALA A 353 20.58 -12.48 -8.36
CA ALA A 353 19.83 -12.22 -7.14
C ALA A 353 20.67 -11.45 -6.13
N VAL A 354 20.02 -10.62 -5.32
CA VAL A 354 20.64 -9.97 -4.17
C VAL A 354 20.70 -10.92 -2.98
N THR A 355 21.74 -10.77 -2.16
CA THR A 355 21.95 -11.53 -0.92
C THR A 355 21.95 -10.57 0.29
N GLU A 356 22.36 -11.05 1.44
CA GLU A 356 22.60 -10.22 2.62
C GLU A 356 23.70 -9.18 2.40
N GLU A 357 24.68 -9.44 1.54
CA GLU A 357 25.81 -8.52 1.30
C GLU A 357 25.31 -7.16 0.79
N GLY A 358 24.38 -7.17 -0.18
CA GLY A 358 23.76 -5.96 -0.70
C GLY A 358 23.07 -5.13 0.38
N LEU A 359 22.36 -5.79 1.30
CA LEU A 359 21.70 -5.12 2.41
C LEU A 359 22.71 -4.56 3.43
N VAL A 360 23.80 -5.28 3.70
CA VAL A 360 24.88 -4.80 4.56
C VAL A 360 25.52 -3.54 3.96
N TYR A 361 25.85 -3.53 2.66
CA TYR A 361 26.37 -2.34 1.98
C TYR A 361 25.42 -1.15 2.12
N ILE A 362 24.13 -1.35 1.85
CA ILE A 362 23.10 -0.32 1.99
C ILE A 362 23.07 0.22 3.43
N SER A 363 23.09 -0.64 4.44
CA SER A 363 23.06 -0.21 5.84
C SER A 363 24.27 0.66 6.22
N MET A 364 25.46 0.35 5.69
CA MET A 364 26.67 1.13 5.91
C MET A 364 26.65 2.47 5.16
N GLY A 365 26.08 2.50 3.96
CA GLY A 365 26.11 3.67 3.09
C GLY A 365 24.96 4.67 3.28
N CYS A 366 23.82 4.23 3.80
CA CYS A 366 22.57 4.99 3.84
C CYS A 366 22.05 5.17 5.28
N PRO A 367 22.63 6.08 6.08
CA PRO A 367 22.29 6.22 7.51
C PRO A 367 20.87 6.76 7.79
N LYS A 368 20.21 7.31 6.77
CA LYS A 368 18.84 7.83 6.85
C LYS A 368 17.78 6.77 6.52
N LEU A 369 18.19 5.54 6.21
CA LEU A 369 17.28 4.47 5.86
C LEU A 369 16.40 4.09 7.05
N HIS A 370 15.09 4.20 6.88
CA HIS A 370 14.11 3.86 7.92
C HIS A 370 12.96 2.98 7.40
N SER A 371 12.94 2.66 6.10
CA SER A 371 11.94 1.82 5.48
C SER A 371 12.54 0.85 4.48
N LEU A 372 12.40 -0.45 4.76
CA LEU A 372 12.92 -1.53 3.92
C LEU A 372 11.80 -2.49 3.49
N LEU A 373 11.83 -2.87 2.21
CA LEU A 373 11.25 -4.12 1.70
C LEU A 373 12.34 -4.82 0.88
N TYR A 374 12.80 -5.98 1.30
CA TYR A 374 13.93 -6.65 0.67
C TYR A 374 13.57 -8.10 0.37
N PHE A 375 13.49 -8.43 -0.91
CA PHE A 375 13.40 -9.81 -1.36
C PHE A 375 14.81 -10.30 -1.71
N CYS A 376 15.21 -11.45 -1.17
CA CYS A 376 16.56 -11.99 -1.39
C CYS A 376 16.58 -13.52 -1.35
N GLN A 377 17.70 -14.10 -1.79
CA GLN A 377 17.88 -15.57 -1.84
C GLN A 377 18.37 -16.18 -0.53
N GLN A 378 19.02 -15.39 0.33
CA GLN A 378 19.56 -15.83 1.61
C GLN A 378 19.73 -14.64 2.57
N MET A 379 19.86 -14.95 3.86
CA MET A 379 20.17 -13.99 4.92
C MET A 379 20.97 -14.65 6.03
N THR A 380 21.78 -13.88 6.76
CA THR A 380 22.52 -14.36 7.95
C THR A 380 22.17 -13.52 9.19
N ASN A 381 22.32 -14.13 10.37
CA ASN A 381 22.21 -13.43 11.65
C ASN A 381 23.24 -12.31 11.74
N ALA A 382 24.49 -12.55 11.30
CA ALA A 382 25.56 -11.55 11.32
C ALA A 382 25.22 -10.31 10.48
N ALA A 383 24.60 -10.49 9.31
CA ALA A 383 24.15 -9.38 8.48
C ALA A 383 23.03 -8.60 9.15
N LEU A 384 22.00 -9.26 9.69
CA LEU A 384 20.90 -8.59 10.39
C LEU A 384 21.39 -7.80 11.62
N ILE A 385 22.31 -8.36 12.40
CA ILE A 385 22.95 -7.68 13.54
C ILE A 385 23.72 -6.43 13.06
N THR A 386 24.45 -6.55 11.96
CA THR A 386 25.19 -5.43 11.36
C THR A 386 24.22 -4.32 10.90
N VAL A 387 23.13 -4.69 10.23
CA VAL A 387 22.09 -3.77 9.78
C VAL A 387 21.42 -3.07 10.95
N ALA A 388 21.10 -3.81 12.03
CA ALA A 388 20.52 -3.26 13.26
C ALA A 388 21.43 -2.21 13.91
N LYS A 389 22.74 -2.46 13.91
CA LYS A 389 23.76 -1.54 14.44
C LYS A 389 23.90 -0.28 13.59
N ASN A 390 23.90 -0.42 12.26
CA ASN A 390 24.14 0.69 11.34
C ASN A 390 22.89 1.59 11.17
N CYS A 391 21.68 1.00 11.23
CA CYS A 391 20.42 1.68 10.97
C CYS A 391 19.40 1.48 12.11
N PRO A 392 19.62 2.07 13.32
CA PRO A 392 18.73 1.88 14.47
C PRO A 392 17.39 2.64 14.35
N ASN A 393 17.19 3.39 13.27
CA ASN A 393 16.02 4.26 13.06
C ASN A 393 14.92 3.62 12.20
N PHE A 394 14.95 2.30 11.96
CA PHE A 394 13.90 1.64 11.19
C PHE A 394 12.51 1.83 11.81
N ILE A 395 11.59 2.28 10.97
CA ILE A 395 10.15 2.35 11.24
C ILE A 395 9.44 1.18 10.55
N ARG A 396 9.96 0.73 9.40
CA ARG A 396 9.43 -0.39 8.62
C ARG A 396 10.57 -1.29 8.18
N PHE A 397 10.55 -2.54 8.62
CA PHE A 397 11.54 -3.55 8.23
C PHE A 397 10.82 -4.78 7.72
N ARG A 398 10.87 -5.03 6.41
CA ARG A 398 10.20 -6.17 5.78
C ARG A 398 11.24 -6.95 5.00
N LEU A 399 11.58 -8.13 5.49
CA LEU A 399 12.46 -9.07 4.81
C LEU A 399 11.61 -10.23 4.27
N CYS A 400 11.91 -10.66 3.05
CA CYS A 400 11.29 -11.81 2.43
C CYS A 400 12.37 -12.65 1.74
N ILE A 401 12.79 -13.73 2.39
CA ILE A 401 13.67 -14.73 1.79
C ILE A 401 12.80 -15.61 0.89
N LEU A 402 13.21 -15.78 -0.38
CA LEU A 402 12.39 -16.47 -1.38
C LEU A 402 12.11 -17.93 -1.02
N ASP A 403 13.07 -18.58 -0.34
CA ASP A 403 12.81 -19.81 0.41
C ASP A 403 12.41 -19.44 1.87
N PRO A 404 11.13 -19.60 2.24
CA PRO A 404 10.61 -19.11 3.51
C PRO A 404 11.22 -19.78 4.73
N THR A 405 11.76 -21.00 4.59
CA THR A 405 12.26 -21.83 5.71
C THR A 405 13.78 -21.91 5.75
N LYS A 406 14.46 -21.11 4.93
CA LYS A 406 15.91 -21.16 4.79
C LYS A 406 16.61 -20.70 6.09
N PRO A 407 17.51 -21.50 6.68
CA PRO A 407 18.30 -21.07 7.84
C PRO A 407 19.41 -20.12 7.42
N ASP A 408 20.13 -19.59 8.40
CA ASP A 408 21.42 -18.92 8.18
C ASP A 408 22.37 -19.89 7.44
N PRO A 409 22.79 -19.58 6.20
CA PRO A 409 23.57 -20.51 5.38
C PRO A 409 24.99 -20.76 5.91
N VAL A 410 25.48 -19.91 6.81
CA VAL A 410 26.84 -20.00 7.38
C VAL A 410 26.83 -20.85 8.65
N THR A 411 25.82 -20.66 9.50
CA THR A 411 25.77 -21.29 10.83
C THR A 411 24.78 -22.46 10.93
N GLY A 412 23.87 -22.59 9.96
CA GLY A 412 22.75 -23.54 10.00
C GLY A 412 21.70 -23.23 11.06
N GLN A 413 21.80 -22.07 11.73
CA GLN A 413 20.89 -21.68 12.80
C GLN A 413 19.66 -20.93 12.27
N PRO A 414 18.57 -20.92 13.04
CA PRO A 414 17.46 -19.99 12.83
C PRO A 414 17.92 -18.52 12.84
N LEU A 415 17.14 -17.63 12.21
CA LEU A 415 17.41 -16.18 12.14
C LEU A 415 16.93 -15.39 13.37
N ASP A 416 16.65 -16.08 14.48
CA ASP A 416 16.05 -15.50 15.69
C ASP A 416 16.92 -14.36 16.27
N GLU A 417 18.24 -14.57 16.37
CA GLU A 417 19.18 -13.60 16.92
C GLU A 417 19.29 -12.35 16.04
N GLY A 418 19.26 -12.52 14.72
CA GLY A 418 19.31 -11.44 13.74
C GLY A 418 18.08 -10.54 13.83
N PHE A 419 16.88 -11.12 13.80
CA PHE A 419 15.65 -10.36 14.00
C PHE A 419 15.54 -9.79 15.42
N GLY A 420 16.01 -10.54 16.43
CA GLY A 420 16.13 -10.08 17.81
C GLY A 420 16.93 -8.79 17.91
N ALA A 421 18.10 -8.72 17.28
CA ALA A 421 18.92 -7.51 17.21
C ALA A 421 18.19 -6.35 16.52
N ILE A 422 17.46 -6.61 15.43
CA ILE A 422 16.66 -5.58 14.73
C ILE A 422 15.61 -4.98 15.67
N VAL A 423 14.79 -5.80 16.33
CA VAL A 423 13.73 -5.29 17.23
C VAL A 423 14.30 -4.68 18.51
N GLN A 424 15.47 -5.16 18.95
CA GLN A 424 16.16 -4.58 20.10
C GLN A 424 16.74 -3.21 19.80
N ALA A 425 17.38 -3.01 18.64
CA ALA A 425 17.97 -1.72 18.26
C ALA A 425 16.92 -0.71 17.79
N CYS A 426 15.94 -1.15 16.98
CA CYS A 426 14.99 -0.28 16.29
C CYS A 426 13.75 0.02 17.12
N LYS A 427 13.90 0.86 18.16
CA LYS A 427 12.82 1.15 19.13
C LYS A 427 11.56 1.79 18.54
N ASN A 428 11.67 2.41 17.36
CA ASN A 428 10.55 3.05 16.67
C ASN A 428 9.91 2.17 15.59
N LEU A 429 10.24 0.87 15.54
CA LEU A 429 9.72 -0.06 14.55
C LEU A 429 8.20 -0.21 14.69
N ARG A 430 7.47 0.10 13.61
CA ARG A 430 6.01 0.04 13.53
C ARG A 430 5.50 -1.06 12.61
N ARG A 431 6.32 -1.53 11.67
CA ARG A 431 5.95 -2.62 10.75
C ARG A 431 7.10 -3.60 10.58
N LEU A 432 6.81 -4.87 10.82
CA LEU A 432 7.75 -5.97 10.68
C LEU A 432 7.15 -7.07 9.80
N SER A 433 7.94 -7.63 8.90
CA SER A 433 7.64 -8.88 8.19
C SER A 433 8.82 -9.83 8.34
N LEU A 434 8.52 -11.06 8.72
CA LEU A 434 9.49 -12.11 9.02
C LEU A 434 9.55 -13.14 7.90
N SER A 435 10.73 -13.76 7.72
CA SER A 435 10.98 -14.86 6.78
C SER A 435 12.28 -15.57 7.13
N GLY A 436 12.46 -16.80 6.68
CA GLY A 436 13.58 -17.68 7.02
C GLY A 436 13.21 -18.63 8.15
N LEU A 437 14.13 -19.55 8.50
CA LEU A 437 13.92 -20.46 9.63
C LEU A 437 13.85 -19.65 10.93
N LEU A 438 12.72 -19.75 11.65
CA LEU A 438 12.43 -18.97 12.85
C LEU A 438 11.70 -19.84 13.88
N THR A 439 12.13 -19.74 15.13
CA THR A 439 11.56 -20.49 16.27
C THR A 439 10.69 -19.59 17.14
N ASP A 440 10.10 -20.13 18.21
CA ASP A 440 9.39 -19.32 19.22
C ASP A 440 10.27 -18.22 19.85
N GLN A 441 11.61 -18.35 19.78
CA GLN A 441 12.56 -17.40 20.34
C GLN A 441 12.48 -16.01 19.67
N VAL A 442 12.31 -15.92 18.35
CA VAL A 442 12.18 -14.61 17.68
C VAL A 442 10.96 -13.85 18.21
N PHE A 443 9.88 -14.56 18.48
CA PHE A 443 8.64 -13.97 18.97
C PHE A 443 8.76 -13.53 20.43
N LEU A 444 9.55 -14.24 21.24
CA LEU A 444 9.94 -13.76 22.57
C LEU A 444 10.66 -12.42 22.47
N TYR A 445 11.66 -12.29 21.59
CA TYR A 445 12.36 -11.02 21.38
C TYR A 445 11.44 -9.91 20.87
N ILE A 446 10.53 -10.21 19.94
CA ILE A 446 9.52 -9.26 19.47
C ILE A 446 8.64 -8.80 20.64
N GLY A 447 8.14 -9.72 21.46
CA GLY A 447 7.35 -9.40 22.64
C GLY A 447 8.11 -8.54 23.66
N MET A 448 9.40 -8.81 23.87
CA MET A 448 10.23 -8.07 24.81
C MET A 448 10.57 -6.65 24.35
N TYR A 449 10.83 -6.45 23.05
CA TYR A 449 11.47 -5.22 22.56
C TYR A 449 10.59 -4.37 21.63
N ALA A 450 9.65 -4.95 20.88
CA ALA A 450 8.92 -4.27 19.82
C ALA A 450 7.65 -3.55 20.29
N GLU A 451 7.73 -2.76 21.36
CA GLU A 451 6.55 -2.11 21.97
C GLU A 451 5.78 -1.15 21.04
N GLN A 452 6.45 -0.58 20.04
CA GLN A 452 5.87 0.34 19.06
C GLN A 452 5.26 -0.35 17.83
N LEU A 453 5.34 -1.67 17.75
CA LEU A 453 4.92 -2.42 16.58
C LEU A 453 3.41 -2.29 16.38
N GLU A 454 3.00 -1.79 15.21
CA GLU A 454 1.59 -1.63 14.84
C GLU A 454 1.12 -2.73 13.86
N MET A 455 2.04 -3.33 13.09
CA MET A 455 1.74 -4.37 12.11
C MET A 455 2.84 -5.43 12.05
N LEU A 456 2.45 -6.69 12.22
CA LEU A 456 3.34 -7.85 12.09
C LEU A 456 2.76 -8.81 11.04
N SER A 457 3.60 -9.25 10.10
CA SER A 457 3.29 -10.30 9.14
C SER A 457 4.22 -11.49 9.38
N ILE A 458 3.64 -12.68 9.54
CA ILE A 458 4.32 -13.94 9.85
C ILE A 458 3.96 -14.96 8.76
N ALA A 459 4.96 -15.66 8.23
CA ALA A 459 4.77 -16.77 7.32
C ALA A 459 5.83 -17.85 7.63
N PHE A 460 5.43 -19.13 7.72
CA PHE A 460 6.35 -20.26 7.89
C PHE A 460 7.30 -20.13 9.09
N ALA A 461 6.78 -19.72 10.26
CA ALA A 461 7.62 -19.41 11.42
C ALA A 461 6.99 -19.82 12.76
N GLY A 462 7.84 -20.16 13.73
CA GLY A 462 7.46 -20.56 15.08
C GLY A 462 7.36 -22.07 15.25
N ASP A 463 7.28 -22.50 16.51
CA ASP A 463 7.20 -23.91 16.90
C ASP A 463 5.88 -24.24 17.61
N SER A 464 5.31 -23.27 18.33
CA SER A 464 4.09 -23.47 19.12
C SER A 464 3.32 -22.17 19.38
N ASP A 465 2.14 -22.30 20.00
CA ASP A 465 1.33 -21.17 20.48
C ASP A 465 2.09 -20.15 21.33
N LYS A 466 3.20 -20.52 21.98
CA LYS A 466 4.03 -19.59 22.76
C LYS A 466 4.53 -18.43 21.90
N GLY A 467 4.87 -18.67 20.64
CA GLY A 467 5.32 -17.61 19.73
C GLY A 467 4.27 -16.51 19.60
N MET A 468 3.04 -16.86 19.24
CA MET A 468 1.94 -15.91 19.15
C MET A 468 1.62 -15.25 20.50
N LEU A 469 1.66 -16.00 21.61
CA LEU A 469 1.44 -15.45 22.95
C LEU A 469 2.45 -14.35 23.34
N TYR A 470 3.74 -14.54 23.04
CA TYR A 470 4.75 -13.51 23.31
C TYR A 470 4.44 -12.20 22.55
N VAL A 471 4.01 -12.31 21.30
CA VAL A 471 3.60 -11.15 20.49
C VAL A 471 2.38 -10.46 21.10
N LEU A 472 1.31 -11.20 21.42
CA LEU A 472 0.07 -10.63 21.95
C LEU A 472 0.31 -9.92 23.30
N ASN A 473 1.12 -10.53 24.17
CA ASN A 473 1.44 -9.99 25.50
C ASN A 473 2.37 -8.76 25.42
N GLY A 474 3.39 -8.81 24.57
CA GLY A 474 4.43 -7.78 24.51
C GLY A 474 4.12 -6.58 23.61
N CYS A 475 3.47 -6.80 22.47
CA CYS A 475 3.22 -5.75 21.48
C CYS A 475 1.98 -4.92 21.82
N LYS A 476 2.15 -3.88 22.65
CA LYS A 476 1.06 -3.03 23.16
C LYS A 476 0.37 -2.17 22.11
N LYS A 477 1.07 -1.78 21.04
CA LYS A 477 0.52 -0.94 19.95
C LYS A 477 0.06 -1.73 18.73
N LEU A 478 0.04 -3.07 18.82
CA LEU A 478 -0.31 -3.94 17.70
C LEU A 478 -1.73 -3.65 17.22
N ARG A 479 -1.88 -3.41 15.92
CA ARG A 479 -3.17 -3.14 15.27
C ARG A 479 -3.52 -4.22 14.26
N LYS A 480 -2.53 -4.84 13.62
CA LYS A 480 -2.76 -5.87 12.61
C LYS A 480 -1.74 -6.99 12.79
N LEU A 481 -2.25 -8.20 12.93
CA LEU A 481 -1.45 -9.42 12.93
C LEU A 481 -1.94 -10.29 11.79
N GLU A 482 -1.03 -10.68 10.91
CA GLU A 482 -1.33 -11.43 9.70
C GLU A 482 -0.40 -12.64 9.66
N ILE A 483 -0.96 -13.84 9.79
CA ILE A 483 -0.23 -15.09 9.99
C ILE A 483 -0.64 -16.08 8.91
N ARG A 484 0.34 -16.76 8.32
CA ARG A 484 0.11 -17.92 7.45
C ARG A 484 1.09 -19.06 7.73
N ASP A 485 0.65 -20.29 7.49
CA ASP A 485 1.52 -21.50 7.53
C ASP A 485 2.38 -21.57 8.79
N SER A 486 1.79 -21.39 9.97
CA SER A 486 2.51 -21.31 11.25
C SER A 486 1.80 -22.15 12.31
N PRO A 487 2.53 -22.80 13.24
CA PRO A 487 1.97 -23.73 14.23
C PRO A 487 1.33 -22.98 15.43
N PHE A 488 0.45 -22.02 15.13
CA PHE A 488 -0.32 -21.28 16.13
C PHE A 488 -1.80 -21.66 16.02
N GLY A 489 -2.42 -21.96 17.14
CA GLY A 489 -3.77 -22.48 17.24
C GLY A 489 -4.54 -21.92 18.42
N ASP A 490 -5.40 -22.76 18.99
CA ASP A 490 -6.43 -22.32 19.93
C ASP A 490 -5.86 -21.81 21.26
N VAL A 491 -4.73 -22.34 21.73
CA VAL A 491 -4.18 -21.91 23.03
C VAL A 491 -3.78 -20.44 22.95
N ALA A 492 -3.07 -20.02 21.90
CA ALA A 492 -2.73 -18.61 21.73
C ALA A 492 -3.97 -17.74 21.44
N LEU A 493 -4.91 -18.26 20.63
CA LEU A 493 -6.13 -17.55 20.26
C LEU A 493 -7.03 -17.25 21.46
N LEU A 494 -7.12 -18.18 22.41
CA LEU A 494 -8.11 -18.12 23.50
C LEU A 494 -7.59 -17.55 24.81
N THR A 495 -6.27 -17.40 24.97
CA THR A 495 -5.66 -16.96 26.24
C THR A 495 -6.05 -15.53 26.63
N ASP A 496 -6.03 -14.59 25.68
CA ASP A 496 -6.42 -13.19 25.91
C ASP A 496 -7.28 -12.65 24.76
N VAL A 497 -8.55 -13.10 24.73
CA VAL A 497 -9.50 -12.69 23.69
C VAL A 497 -9.79 -11.19 23.71
N GLY A 498 -9.66 -10.55 24.88
CA GLY A 498 -9.86 -9.10 25.06
C GLY A 498 -8.84 -8.27 24.26
N LYS A 499 -7.65 -8.82 24.00
CA LYS A 499 -6.63 -8.17 23.17
C LYS A 499 -7.16 -7.79 21.78
N TYR A 500 -8.03 -8.61 21.19
CA TYR A 500 -8.49 -8.40 19.82
C TYR A 500 -9.37 -7.16 19.65
N GLU A 501 -10.05 -6.70 20.71
CA GLU A 501 -10.77 -5.42 20.69
C GLU A 501 -9.85 -4.21 20.57
N THR A 502 -8.58 -4.33 20.94
CA THR A 502 -7.59 -3.25 20.77
C THR A 502 -7.00 -3.20 19.36
N MET A 503 -7.11 -4.31 18.62
CA MET A 503 -6.60 -4.48 17.28
C MET A 503 -7.63 -4.07 16.23
N ARG A 504 -7.17 -3.79 15.01
CA ARG A 504 -8.04 -3.66 13.84
C ARG A 504 -8.48 -5.04 13.36
N SER A 505 -7.53 -5.97 13.25
CA SER A 505 -7.79 -7.30 12.71
C SER A 505 -6.69 -8.30 13.03
N LEU A 506 -7.07 -9.58 13.03
CA LEU A 506 -6.21 -10.76 13.00
C LEU A 506 -6.57 -11.58 11.77
N TRP A 507 -5.58 -11.94 10.95
CA TRP A 507 -5.72 -12.92 9.89
C TRP A 507 -4.87 -14.15 10.22
N MET A 508 -5.45 -15.35 10.10
CA MET A 508 -4.75 -16.61 10.22
C MET A 508 -5.20 -17.54 9.08
N SER A 509 -4.27 -18.10 8.32
CA SER A 509 -4.57 -19.07 7.25
C SER A 509 -3.56 -20.21 7.27
N SER A 510 -4.00 -21.45 7.03
CA SER A 510 -3.12 -22.63 7.14
C SER A 510 -2.42 -22.68 8.51
N CYS A 511 -3.16 -22.45 9.59
CA CYS A 511 -2.67 -22.47 10.98
C CYS A 511 -3.37 -23.61 11.75
N GLU A 512 -3.11 -23.71 13.05
CA GLU A 512 -3.62 -24.78 13.91
C GLU A 512 -4.93 -24.38 14.64
N VAL A 513 -5.62 -23.35 14.16
CA VAL A 513 -6.88 -22.85 14.74
C VAL A 513 -8.04 -23.76 14.35
N THR A 514 -8.89 -24.10 15.31
CA THR A 514 -10.07 -24.95 15.07
C THR A 514 -11.36 -24.13 14.98
N LEU A 515 -12.42 -24.76 14.47
CA LEU A 515 -13.78 -24.20 14.46
C LEU A 515 -14.28 -23.96 15.90
N GLY A 516 -13.97 -24.86 16.84
CA GLY A 516 -14.32 -24.71 18.26
C GLY A 516 -13.64 -23.50 18.91
N GLY A 517 -12.36 -23.27 18.59
CA GLY A 517 -11.64 -22.07 19.00
C GLY A 517 -12.30 -20.79 18.48
N CYS A 518 -12.62 -20.76 17.19
CA CYS A 518 -13.31 -19.63 16.56
C CYS A 518 -14.67 -19.33 17.20
N LYS A 519 -15.51 -20.35 17.42
CA LYS A 519 -16.81 -20.21 18.10
C LYS A 519 -16.66 -19.66 19.51
N THR A 520 -15.68 -20.16 20.27
CA THR A 520 -15.39 -19.70 21.63
C THR A 520 -15.00 -18.21 21.65
N VAL A 521 -14.27 -17.72 20.65
CA VAL A 521 -13.95 -16.29 20.52
C VAL A 521 -15.21 -15.48 20.27
N ALA A 522 -16.04 -15.88 19.30
CA ALA A 522 -17.28 -15.19 18.95
C ALA A 522 -18.27 -15.11 20.13
N GLU A 523 -18.44 -16.23 20.85
CA GLU A 523 -19.29 -16.31 22.05
C GLU A 523 -18.81 -15.40 23.18
N LYS A 524 -17.48 -15.32 23.40
CA LYS A 524 -16.91 -14.46 24.45
C LYS A 524 -16.92 -12.99 24.08
N MET A 525 -16.81 -12.65 22.80
CA MET A 525 -16.60 -11.28 22.31
C MET A 525 -17.54 -10.92 21.15
N PRO A 526 -18.82 -10.59 21.45
CA PRO A 526 -19.82 -10.26 20.42
C PRO A 526 -19.55 -8.94 19.66
N SER A 527 -18.54 -8.17 20.09
CA SER A 527 -18.06 -6.96 19.42
C SER A 527 -17.08 -7.27 18.26
N LEU A 528 -16.72 -8.54 18.09
CA LEU A 528 -15.83 -9.04 17.05
C LEU A 528 -16.63 -9.85 16.03
N ASN A 529 -16.39 -9.61 14.75
CA ASN A 529 -16.77 -10.57 13.73
C ASN A 529 -15.64 -11.57 13.59
N VAL A 530 -15.97 -12.86 13.67
CA VAL A 530 -15.06 -13.97 13.40
C VAL A 530 -15.52 -14.64 12.10
N GLU A 531 -14.85 -14.33 11.00
CA GLU A 531 -15.17 -14.88 9.69
C GLU A 531 -14.31 -16.12 9.41
N ILE A 532 -14.98 -17.24 9.14
CA ILE A 532 -14.37 -18.45 8.58
C ILE A 532 -14.53 -18.39 7.06
N ILE A 533 -13.44 -18.56 6.33
CA ILE A 533 -13.42 -18.52 4.87
C ILE A 533 -12.99 -19.91 4.38
N ASN A 534 -13.88 -20.63 3.70
CA ASN A 534 -13.64 -21.99 3.20
C ASN A 534 -14.05 -22.09 1.74
N GLU A 535 -13.07 -22.26 0.85
CA GLU A 535 -13.30 -22.27 -0.60
C GLU A 535 -13.71 -23.65 -1.15
N ASN A 536 -13.79 -24.69 -0.31
CA ASN A 536 -14.15 -26.04 -0.73
C ASN A 536 -15.67 -26.30 -0.67
N ASP A 537 -16.31 -26.22 -1.84
CA ASP A 537 -17.75 -26.48 -2.05
C ASP A 537 -18.25 -27.90 -1.67
N GLN A 538 -17.34 -28.85 -1.40
CA GLN A 538 -17.68 -30.27 -1.20
C GLN A 538 -17.76 -30.71 0.27
N THR A 539 -17.34 -29.85 1.20
CA THR A 539 -17.58 -30.10 2.62
C THR A 539 -18.90 -29.43 2.99
N GLU A 540 -19.98 -30.22 3.12
CA GLU A 540 -20.98 -29.90 4.15
C GLU A 540 -20.16 -29.54 5.40
N PHE A 541 -20.33 -28.34 5.95
CA PHE A 541 -19.58 -27.91 7.12
C PHE A 541 -19.84 -28.92 8.24
N CYS A 542 -18.95 -29.91 8.37
CA CYS A 542 -18.97 -30.83 9.49
C CYS A 542 -18.87 -29.96 10.74
N LEU A 543 -19.87 -30.04 11.61
CA LEU A 543 -19.94 -29.30 12.87
C LEU A 543 -18.92 -29.80 13.90
N ASP A 544 -17.84 -30.44 13.45
CA ASP A 544 -16.79 -30.93 14.31
C ASP A 544 -15.99 -29.75 14.87
N HIS A 545 -16.01 -29.61 16.18
CA HIS A 545 -15.32 -28.54 16.87
C HIS A 545 -13.80 -28.66 16.75
N ASP A 546 -13.27 -29.86 16.54
CA ASP A 546 -11.83 -30.13 16.43
C ASP A 546 -11.29 -29.90 15.00
N GLN A 547 -12.16 -29.62 14.03
CA GLN A 547 -11.75 -29.36 12.65
C GLN A 547 -10.98 -28.04 12.53
N LYS A 548 -9.79 -28.10 11.93
CA LYS A 548 -9.00 -26.91 11.58
C LYS A 548 -9.69 -26.08 10.51
N VAL A 549 -9.69 -24.76 10.70
CA VAL A 549 -10.21 -23.83 9.70
C VAL A 549 -9.12 -23.48 8.69
N GLU A 550 -9.49 -23.41 7.40
CA GLU A 550 -8.54 -23.06 6.34
C GLU A 550 -8.05 -21.61 6.51
N LYS A 551 -9.00 -20.69 6.71
CA LYS A 551 -8.76 -19.27 6.88
C LYS A 551 -9.73 -18.70 7.92
N MET A 552 -9.18 -17.91 8.83
CA MET A 552 -9.92 -17.13 9.81
C MET A 552 -9.54 -15.66 9.67
N TYR A 553 -10.55 -14.81 9.58
CA TYR A 553 -10.39 -13.36 9.66
C TYR A 553 -11.24 -12.78 10.78
N LEU A 554 -10.57 -12.27 11.80
CA LEU A 554 -11.19 -11.64 12.95
C LEU A 554 -11.00 -10.13 12.88
N TYR A 555 -12.05 -9.37 13.16
CA TYR A 555 -11.96 -7.92 13.29
C TYR A 555 -13.04 -7.34 14.21
N ARG A 556 -12.69 -6.27 14.93
CA ARG A 556 -13.66 -5.54 15.75
C ARG A 556 -14.60 -4.71 14.89
N THR A 557 -15.87 -4.64 15.29
CA THR A 557 -16.90 -3.87 14.60
C THR A 557 -17.87 -3.21 15.57
N MET A 558 -18.44 -2.09 15.13
CA MET A 558 -19.49 -1.37 15.84
C MET A 558 -20.90 -1.67 15.30
N VAL A 559 -21.01 -2.53 14.29
CA VAL A 559 -22.26 -2.82 13.57
C VAL A 559 -22.60 -4.31 13.48
N GLY A 560 -21.75 -5.19 14.03
CA GLY A 560 -21.98 -6.64 14.03
C GLY A 560 -21.68 -7.29 12.67
N PRO A 561 -22.25 -8.48 12.41
CA PRO A 561 -22.07 -9.23 11.18
C PRO A 561 -22.42 -8.40 9.93
N ARG A 562 -21.74 -8.69 8.82
CA ARG A 562 -21.99 -8.01 7.54
C ARG A 562 -23.06 -8.75 6.72
N ASP A 563 -23.86 -8.00 5.99
CA ASP A 563 -25.00 -8.52 5.22
C ASP A 563 -24.62 -9.00 3.80
N ASP A 564 -23.34 -8.85 3.42
CA ASP A 564 -22.81 -9.15 2.07
C ASP A 564 -21.81 -10.31 2.07
N ALA A 565 -21.86 -11.18 3.08
CA ALA A 565 -21.03 -12.38 3.15
C ALA A 565 -21.43 -13.36 2.04
N PRO A 566 -20.48 -13.79 1.16
CA PRO A 566 -20.76 -14.86 0.20
C PRO A 566 -20.87 -16.21 0.90
N ASP A 567 -21.41 -17.22 0.21
CA ASP A 567 -21.71 -18.54 0.79
C ASP A 567 -20.49 -19.27 1.39
N PHE A 568 -19.29 -18.98 0.88
CA PHE A 568 -18.03 -19.53 1.38
C PHE A 568 -17.47 -18.80 2.63
N VAL A 569 -18.18 -17.78 3.14
CA VAL A 569 -17.82 -17.03 4.35
C VAL A 569 -18.90 -17.17 5.41
N TRP A 570 -18.52 -17.74 6.56
CA TRP A 570 -19.38 -17.82 7.73
C TRP A 570 -18.92 -16.86 8.82
N THR A 571 -19.78 -15.91 9.21
CA THR A 571 -19.56 -15.07 10.40
C THR A 571 -20.18 -15.75 11.61
N LEU A 572 -19.35 -16.05 12.61
CA LEU A 572 -19.75 -16.66 13.89
C LEU A 572 -20.28 -15.64 14.90
#